data_AF-A0A2S2NS98-F1
#
_entry.id   AF-A0A2S2NS98-F1
#
_cell.length_a   1.000
_cell.length_b   1.000
_cell.length_c   1.000
_cell.angle_alpha   90.00
_cell.angle_beta   90.00
_cell.angle_gamma   90.00
#
_symmetry.space_group_name_H-M   'P 1'
#
loop_
_entity.id
_entity.type
_entity.pdbx_description
1 polymer ?
#
loop_
_entity_poly.entity_id
_entity_poly.type
_entity_poly.pdbx_seq_one_letter_code
_entity_poly.pdbx_strand_id
1 'polypeptide(L)'
;MSSVINVRLNEKMTLQFVELYRDQRVLWDKEHEAYNKRTERLRAYRRIAEAMSVEGLGVPEVASKIKNIRSTYLQELKKIKDSAQRHLVQSEEEVASAPYVPKLLWFSILDSMIGGAAVKRLYSSPSTADMLVSRMRRLYF
;
A
#
# COMPACT_ATOMS: atom_id res chain seq x y z
N MET A 1 4.01 -18.29 21.31
CA MET A 1 3.70 -17.34 20.23
C MET A 1 4.73 -16.24 20.32
N SER A 2 5.61 -16.08 19.33
CA SER A 2 6.60 -15.01 19.36
C SER A 2 5.88 -13.67 19.19
N SER A 3 5.94 -12.80 20.19
CA SER A 3 5.39 -11.45 20.13
C SER A 3 6.16 -10.66 19.06
N VAL A 4 5.47 -10.23 18.01
CA VAL A 4 6.05 -9.38 16.96
C VAL A 4 6.38 -8.04 17.59
N ILE A 5 7.65 -7.64 17.51
CA ILE A 5 8.09 -6.35 18.06
C ILE A 5 7.64 -5.23 17.11
N ASN A 6 7.00 -4.19 17.64
CA ASN A 6 6.60 -3.05 16.82
C ASN A 6 7.80 -2.10 16.61
N VAL A 7 8.59 -2.36 15.57
CA VAL A 7 9.71 -1.49 15.18
C VAL A 7 9.19 -0.20 14.55
N ARG A 8 9.45 0.94 15.22
CA ARG A 8 9.06 2.26 14.74
C ARG A 8 10.06 2.77 13.70
N LEU A 9 9.62 2.84 12.44
CA LEU A 9 10.36 3.47 11.35
C LEU A 9 9.92 4.94 11.22
N ASN A 10 10.87 5.85 11.04
CA ASN A 10 10.56 7.22 10.64
C ASN A 10 10.14 7.29 9.16
N GLU A 11 9.82 8.48 8.66
CA GLU A 11 9.33 8.65 7.28
C GLU A 11 10.36 8.19 6.22
N LYS A 12 11.63 8.62 6.34
CA LYS A 12 12.70 8.22 5.42
C LYS A 12 12.94 6.71 5.42
N MET A 13 12.97 6.10 6.60
CA MET A 13 13.10 4.64 6.73
C MET A 13 11.88 3.90 6.18
N THR A 14 10.68 4.47 6.32
CA THR A 14 9.46 3.90 5.76
C THR A 14 9.47 3.99 4.23
N LEU A 15 9.98 5.08 3.66
CA LEU A 15 10.20 5.21 2.23
C LEU A 15 11.16 4.13 1.71
N GLN A 16 12.34 4.00 2.32
CA GLN A 16 13.32 2.97 2.00
C GLN A 16 12.72 1.55 2.11
N PHE A 17 11.97 1.29 3.18
CA PHE A 17 11.30 0.00 3.38
C PHE A 17 10.35 -0.31 2.21
N VAL A 18 9.57 0.67 1.77
CA VAL A 18 8.62 0.51 0.66
C VAL A 18 9.34 0.30 -0.67
N GLU A 19 10.47 0.97 -0.91
CA GLU A 19 11.32 0.72 -2.09
C GLU A 19 11.86 -0.71 -2.12
N LEU A 20 12.40 -1.20 -1.01
CA LEU A 20 12.86 -2.59 -0.91
C LEU A 20 11.72 -3.58 -1.11
N TYR A 21 10.54 -3.28 -0.56
CA TYR A 21 9.34 -4.09 -0.75
C TYR A 21 8.86 -4.10 -2.22
N ARG A 22 8.93 -2.96 -2.93
CA ARG A 22 8.65 -2.86 -4.37
C ARG A 22 9.49 -3.85 -5.16
N ASP A 23 10.78 -3.89 -4.87
CA ASP A 23 11.73 -4.68 -5.63
C ASP A 23 11.56 -6.20 -5.41
N GLN A 24 10.86 -6.60 -4.33
CA GLN A 24 10.48 -7.98 -4.06
C GLN A 24 9.14 -8.36 -4.71
N ARG A 25 9.07 -8.43 -6.04
CA ARG A 25 7.85 -8.79 -6.82
C ARG A 25 7.11 -10.02 -6.28
N VAL A 26 7.83 -11.06 -5.85
CA VAL A 26 7.26 -12.28 -5.26
C VAL A 26 6.30 -12.03 -4.08
N LEU A 27 6.36 -10.85 -3.44
CA LEU A 27 5.51 -10.49 -2.31
C LEU A 27 4.18 -9.85 -2.71
N TRP A 28 4.05 -9.33 -3.93
CA TRP A 28 2.89 -8.50 -4.32
C TRP A 28 2.36 -8.75 -5.73
N ASP A 29 3.20 -9.27 -6.62
CA ASP A 29 2.88 -9.53 -8.01
C ASP A 29 2.39 -10.98 -8.19
N LYS A 30 1.12 -11.12 -8.58
CA LYS A 30 0.46 -12.44 -8.75
C LYS A 30 0.90 -13.17 -10.01
N GLU A 31 1.43 -12.44 -10.99
CA GLU A 31 1.96 -13.00 -12.23
C GLU A 31 3.39 -13.51 -12.04
N HIS A 32 4.03 -13.17 -10.92
CA HIS A 32 5.33 -13.70 -10.57
C HIS A 32 5.24 -15.22 -10.32
N GLU A 33 6.02 -16.01 -11.06
CA GLU A 33 6.04 -17.48 -11.00
C GLU A 33 6.19 -18.05 -9.58
N ALA A 34 6.93 -17.36 -8.72
CA ALA A 34 7.17 -17.76 -7.34
C ALA A 34 6.17 -17.19 -6.31
N TYR A 35 5.11 -16.48 -6.72
CA TYR A 35 4.21 -15.75 -5.80
C TYR A 35 3.63 -16.67 -4.69
N ASN A 36 3.24 -17.90 -5.06
CA ASN A 36 2.68 -18.88 -4.12
C ASN A 36 3.76 -19.72 -3.39
N LYS A 37 5.05 -19.55 -3.71
CA LYS A 37 6.14 -20.30 -3.09
C LYS A 37 6.48 -19.69 -1.73
N ARG A 38 6.05 -20.35 -0.65
CA ARG A 38 6.31 -19.93 0.75
C ARG A 38 7.79 -19.64 1.00
N THR A 39 8.68 -20.50 0.49
CA THR A 39 10.13 -20.37 0.67
C THR A 39 10.68 -19.11 0.03
N GLU A 40 10.23 -18.75 -1.17
CA GLU A 40 10.69 -17.54 -1.87
C GLU A 40 10.18 -16.27 -1.20
N ARG A 41 8.94 -16.28 -0.71
CA ARG A 41 8.41 -15.17 0.10
C ARG A 41 9.21 -14.98 1.39
N LEU A 42 9.59 -16.08 2.05
CA LEU A 42 10.42 -16.02 3.25
C LEU A 42 11.81 -15.43 2.97
N ARG A 43 12.44 -15.82 1.85
CA ARG A 43 13.70 -15.24 1.39
C ARG A 43 13.57 -13.75 1.09
N ALA A 44 12.48 -13.33 0.45
CA ALA A 44 12.21 -11.92 0.19
C ALA A 44 12.06 -11.10 1.48
N TYR A 45 11.36 -11.62 2.50
CA TYR A 45 11.28 -10.95 3.79
C TYR A 45 12.65 -10.80 4.47
N ARG A 46 13.50 -11.83 4.39
CA ARG A 46 14.87 -11.77 4.92
C ARG A 46 15.71 -10.71 4.21
N ARG A 47 15.66 -10.66 2.86
CA ARG A 47 16.36 -9.63 2.09
C ARG A 47 15.98 -8.22 2.49
N ILE A 48 14.69 -7.96 2.75
CA ILE A 48 14.23 -6.64 3.24
C ILE A 48 14.77 -6.37 4.65
N ALA A 49 14.68 -7.34 5.56
CA ALA A 49 15.19 -7.19 6.94
C ALA A 49 16.70 -6.88 6.96
N GLU A 50 17.49 -7.65 6.20
CA GLU A 50 18.94 -7.49 6.07
C GLU A 50 19.30 -6.13 5.44
N ALA A 51 18.63 -5.73 4.36
CA ALA A 51 18.89 -4.47 3.69
C ALA A 51 18.49 -3.22 4.52
N MET A 52 17.48 -3.36 5.38
CA MET A 52 17.11 -2.30 6.33
C MET A 52 18.15 -2.16 7.45
N SER A 53 18.79 -3.26 7.86
CA SER A 53 19.79 -3.30 8.94
C SER A 53 19.32 -2.59 10.23
N VAL A 54 18.05 -2.77 10.58
CA VAL A 54 17.43 -2.19 11.79
C VAL A 54 17.31 -3.24 12.87
N GLU A 55 17.76 -2.92 14.08
CA GLU A 55 17.63 -3.80 15.24
C GLU A 55 16.16 -4.16 15.52
N GLY A 56 15.91 -5.44 15.78
CA GLY A 56 14.56 -5.96 16.03
C GLY A 56 13.68 -6.11 14.78
N LEU A 57 14.13 -5.70 13.59
CA LEU A 57 13.37 -5.85 12.35
C LEU A 57 13.64 -7.21 11.69
N GLY A 58 13.00 -8.27 12.21
CA GLY A 58 13.06 -9.61 11.65
C GLY A 58 12.04 -9.87 10.55
N VAL A 59 12.02 -11.12 10.05
CA VAL A 59 11.02 -11.59 9.07
C VAL A 59 9.56 -11.34 9.54
N PRO A 60 9.17 -11.68 10.79
CA PRO A 60 7.81 -11.43 11.26
C PRO A 60 7.45 -9.95 11.25
N GLU A 61 8.39 -9.08 11.64
CA GLU A 61 8.22 -7.64 11.69
C GLU A 61 8.11 -7.04 10.29
N VAL A 62 8.92 -7.50 9.33
CA VAL A 62 8.78 -7.13 7.92
C VAL A 62 7.40 -7.50 7.37
N ALA A 63 6.94 -8.74 7.61
CA ALA A 63 5.63 -9.19 7.15
C ALA A 63 4.49 -8.37 7.77
N SER A 64 4.57 -8.08 9.08
CA SER A 64 3.64 -7.23 9.80
C SER A 64 3.65 -5.79 9.26
N LYS A 65 4.83 -5.24 9.00
CA LYS A 65 5.00 -3.89 8.45
C LYS A 65 4.41 -3.77 7.04
N ILE A 66 4.59 -4.77 6.17
CA ILE A 66 3.94 -4.82 4.86
C ILE A 66 2.41 -4.81 4.99
N LYS A 67 1.85 -5.60 5.92
CA LYS A 67 0.40 -5.60 6.19
C LYS A 67 -0.08 -4.22 6.63
N ASN A 68 0.63 -3.56 7.53
CA ASN A 68 0.29 -2.22 8.00
C ASN A 68 0.36 -1.19 6.87
N ILE A 69 1.42 -1.22 6.06
CA ILE A 69 1.60 -0.35 4.89
C ILE A 69 0.45 -0.52 3.88
N ARG A 70 0.05 -1.76 3.58
CA ARG A 70 -1.13 -2.04 2.72
C ARG A 70 -2.43 -1.53 3.34
N SER A 71 -2.61 -1.71 4.65
CA SER A 71 -3.79 -1.21 5.37
C SER A 71 -3.89 0.30 5.28
N THR A 72 -2.80 1.03 5.55
CA THR A 72 -2.73 2.48 5.43
C THR A 72 -3.01 2.91 3.99
N TYR A 73 -2.41 2.26 3.00
CA TYR A 73 -2.69 2.54 1.59
C TYR A 73 -4.18 2.42 1.22
N LEU A 74 -4.87 1.37 1.69
CA LEU A 74 -6.31 1.21 1.47
C LEU A 74 -7.14 2.29 2.15
N GLN A 75 -6.73 2.77 3.32
CA GLN A 75 -7.38 3.89 4.01
C GLN A 75 -7.22 5.19 3.22
N GLU A 76 -6.04 5.44 2.66
CA GLU A 76 -5.78 6.59 1.80
C GLU A 76 -6.61 6.54 0.51
N LEU A 77 -6.72 5.37 -0.13
CA LEU A 77 -7.63 5.18 -1.28
C LEU A 77 -9.09 5.47 -0.92
N LYS A 78 -9.53 5.08 0.27
CA LYS A 78 -10.88 5.41 0.75
C LYS A 78 -11.07 6.92 0.91
N LYS A 79 -10.09 7.63 1.49
CA LYS A 79 -10.16 9.10 1.62
C LYS A 79 -10.22 9.79 0.26
N ILE A 80 -9.46 9.33 -0.72
CA ILE A 80 -9.52 9.82 -2.11
C ILE A 80 -10.94 9.61 -2.67
N LYS A 81 -11.48 8.39 -2.54
CA LYS A 81 -12.83 8.06 -3.01
C LYS A 81 -13.88 8.95 -2.36
N ASP A 82 -13.89 9.04 -1.03
CA ASP A 82 -14.88 9.79 -0.27
C ASP A 82 -14.81 11.29 -0.64
N SER A 83 -13.60 11.82 -0.92
CA SER A 83 -13.43 13.18 -1.42
C SER A 83 -14.01 13.38 -2.82
N ALA A 84 -13.81 12.43 -3.73
CA ALA A 84 -14.35 12.51 -5.09
C ALA A 84 -15.88 12.41 -5.09
N GLN A 85 -16.46 11.57 -4.23
CA GLN A 85 -17.92 11.45 -4.13
C GLN A 85 -18.59 12.72 -3.59
N ARG A 86 -18.00 13.38 -2.59
CA ARG A 86 -18.53 14.68 -2.10
C ARG A 86 -18.59 15.73 -3.20
N HIS A 87 -17.59 15.77 -4.07
CA HIS A 87 -17.54 16.73 -5.18
C HIS A 87 -18.65 16.51 -6.23
N LEU A 88 -19.20 15.30 -6.34
CA LEU A 88 -20.29 15.00 -7.29
C LEU A 88 -21.69 15.27 -6.72
N VAL A 89 -21.82 15.39 -5.40
CA VAL A 89 -23.11 15.52 -4.71
C VAL A 89 -23.37 16.96 -4.26
N GLN A 90 -22.32 17.78 -4.13
CA GLN A 90 -22.45 19.20 -3.76
C GLN A 90 -22.94 20.02 -4.96
N SER A 91 -24.12 20.63 -4.81
CA SER A 91 -24.72 21.61 -5.71
C SER A 91 -23.81 22.82 -5.90
N GLU A 92 -23.98 23.51 -7.04
CA GLU A 92 -23.13 24.56 -7.64
C GLU A 92 -22.72 25.75 -6.73
N GLU A 93 -23.22 25.82 -5.50
CA GLU A 93 -23.07 26.96 -4.57
C GLU A 93 -22.11 26.73 -3.38
N GLU A 94 -21.70 25.48 -3.07
CA GLU A 94 -20.68 25.23 -2.03
C GLU A 94 -19.26 25.26 -2.62
N VAL A 95 -18.38 26.10 -2.06
CA VAL A 95 -16.97 26.23 -2.44
C VAL A 95 -16.32 24.86 -2.55
N ALA A 96 -16.04 24.42 -3.78
CA ALA A 96 -15.42 23.14 -4.08
C ALA A 96 -14.13 22.96 -3.26
N SER A 97 -14.18 22.13 -2.22
CA SER A 97 -13.00 21.75 -1.46
C SER A 97 -12.09 20.93 -2.38
N ALA A 98 -10.82 21.32 -2.51
CA ALA A 98 -9.86 20.67 -3.38
C ALA A 98 -9.83 19.14 -3.13
N PRO A 99 -9.66 18.31 -4.18
CA PRO A 99 -9.59 16.86 -4.03
C PRO A 99 -8.52 16.45 -3.01
N TYR A 100 -8.85 15.47 -2.15
CA TYR A 100 -7.88 14.93 -1.20
C TYR A 100 -6.65 14.34 -1.91
N VAL A 101 -5.46 14.78 -1.50
CA VAL A 101 -4.17 14.26 -1.96
C VAL A 101 -3.42 13.61 -0.77
N PRO A 102 -3.05 12.33 -0.86
CA PRO A 102 -2.21 11.68 0.16
C PRO A 102 -0.88 12.39 0.34
N LYS A 103 -0.47 12.59 1.59
CA LYS A 103 0.81 13.26 1.94
C LYS A 103 1.97 12.28 2.17
N LEU A 104 1.71 10.98 2.07
CA LEU A 104 2.68 9.94 2.37
C LEU A 104 3.64 9.77 1.19
N LEU A 105 4.93 10.02 1.42
CA LEU A 105 5.96 9.97 0.36
C LEU A 105 6.00 8.63 -0.40
N TRP A 106 5.71 7.54 0.31
CA TRP A 106 5.72 6.19 -0.26
C TRP A 106 4.42 5.80 -0.98
N PHE A 107 3.37 6.63 -0.92
CA PHE A 107 2.06 6.32 -1.50
C PHE A 107 2.15 6.06 -3.01
N SER A 108 2.86 6.93 -3.74
CA SER A 108 3.03 6.83 -5.19
C SER A 108 3.75 5.53 -5.60
N ILE A 109 4.69 5.06 -4.79
CA ILE A 109 5.41 3.81 -5.04
C ILE A 109 4.42 2.64 -4.98
N LEU A 110 3.64 2.57 -3.91
CA LEU A 110 2.66 1.51 -3.71
C LEU A 110 1.55 1.53 -4.75
N ASP A 111 1.11 2.73 -5.14
CA ASP A 111 0.14 2.91 -6.21
C ASP A 111 0.68 2.37 -7.54
N SER A 112 1.94 2.68 -7.88
CA SER A 112 2.56 2.17 -9.12
C SER A 112 2.65 0.64 -9.18
N MET A 113 2.79 -0.02 -8.03
CA MET A 113 2.89 -1.48 -7.92
C MET A 113 1.52 -2.16 -7.91
N ILE A 114 0.63 -1.70 -7.03
CA ILE A 114 -0.60 -2.40 -6.65
C ILE A 114 -1.82 -1.74 -7.30
N GLY A 115 -1.84 -0.41 -7.38
CA GLY A 115 -2.92 0.37 -8.01
C GLY A 115 -2.84 0.39 -9.54
N GLY A 116 -1.64 0.35 -10.12
CA GLY A 116 -1.43 0.43 -11.57
C GLY A 116 -2.11 1.67 -12.19
N ALA A 117 -2.63 1.55 -13.41
CA ALA A 117 -3.40 2.60 -14.10
C ALA A 117 -4.76 2.92 -13.45
N ALA A 118 -5.08 2.35 -12.30
CA ALA A 118 -6.41 2.39 -11.73
C ALA A 118 -6.67 3.64 -10.87
N VAL A 119 -5.65 4.20 -10.21
CA VAL A 119 -5.76 5.52 -9.56
C VAL A 119 -5.86 6.66 -10.57
N LYS A 120 -5.15 6.59 -11.71
CA LYS A 120 -5.40 7.51 -12.85
C LYS A 120 -6.85 7.48 -13.32
N ARG A 121 -7.52 6.31 -13.25
CA ARG A 121 -8.94 6.14 -13.59
C ARG A 121 -9.91 6.56 -12.47
N LEU A 122 -9.45 6.66 -11.21
CA LEU A 122 -10.28 7.18 -10.10
C LEU A 122 -10.69 8.63 -10.31
N TYR A 123 -9.86 9.41 -10.99
CA TYR A 123 -10.19 10.76 -11.43
C TYR A 123 -11.22 10.78 -12.58
N SER A 124 -11.53 9.64 -13.21
CA SER A 124 -12.45 9.54 -14.34
C SER A 124 -13.82 8.94 -14.00
N SER A 125 -13.95 8.12 -12.94
CA SER A 125 -15.26 7.58 -12.53
C SER A 125 -15.29 7.00 -11.10
N PRO A 126 -16.29 7.35 -10.26
CA PRO A 126 -16.48 6.81 -8.90
C PRO A 126 -16.69 5.29 -8.82
N SER A 127 -17.26 4.67 -9.86
CA SER A 127 -17.57 3.23 -9.89
C SER A 127 -16.29 2.37 -9.89
N THR A 128 -15.22 2.89 -10.50
CA THR A 128 -13.92 2.20 -10.59
C THR A 128 -13.23 2.12 -9.21
N ALA A 129 -13.53 3.05 -8.30
CA ALA A 129 -12.95 3.09 -6.96
C ALA A 129 -13.37 1.92 -6.07
N ASP A 130 -14.65 1.59 -6.07
CA ASP A 130 -15.19 0.52 -5.25
C ASP A 130 -14.70 -0.86 -5.69
N MET A 131 -14.57 -1.07 -7.00
CA MET A 131 -13.98 -2.29 -7.53
C MET A 131 -12.54 -2.47 -7.09
N LEU A 132 -11.73 -1.41 -7.06
CA LEU A 132 -10.32 -1.50 -6.68
C LEU A 132 -10.12 -1.76 -5.20
N VAL A 133 -10.80 -1.00 -4.34
CA VAL A 133 -10.74 -1.22 -2.88
C VAL A 133 -11.21 -2.63 -2.54
N SER A 134 -12.29 -3.10 -3.16
CA SER A 134 -12.83 -4.45 -2.94
C SER A 134 -11.95 -5.55 -3.52
N ARG A 135 -11.34 -5.33 -4.69
CA ARG A 135 -10.39 -6.27 -5.31
C ARG A 135 -9.13 -6.36 -4.46
N MET A 136 -8.55 -5.25 -4.05
CA MET A 136 -7.34 -5.25 -3.21
C MET A 136 -7.58 -5.88 -1.83
N ARG A 137 -8.75 -5.64 -1.20
CA ARG A 137 -9.12 -6.33 0.05
C ARG A 137 -9.15 -7.84 -0.12
N ARG A 138 -9.70 -8.37 -1.22
CA ARG A 138 -9.71 -9.82 -1.50
C ARG A 138 -8.37 -10.40 -1.93
N LEU A 139 -7.49 -9.58 -2.49
CA LEU A 139 -6.22 -10.04 -3.06
C LEU A 139 -5.07 -10.02 -2.06
N TYR A 140 -5.13 -9.21 -1.00
CA TYR A 140 -4.01 -8.91 -0.11
C TYR A 140 -4.30 -9.05 1.40
N PHE A 141 -5.51 -9.49 1.77
CA PHE A 141 -5.90 -9.95 3.11
C PHE A 141 -6.46 -11.36 3.02
#